data_AF-A0A964DA90-F1
#
_entry.id   AF-A0A964DA90-F1
#
_cell.length_a   1.000
_cell.length_b   1.000
_cell.length_c   1.000
_cell.angle_alpha   90.00
_cell.angle_beta   90.00
_cell.angle_gamma   90.00
#
_symmetry.space_group_name_H-M   'P 1'
#
loop_
_entity.id
_entity.type
_entity.pdbx_description
1 polymer ?
#
loop_
_entity_poly.entity_id
_entity_poly.type
_entity_poly.pdbx_seq_one_letter_code
_entity_poly.pdbx_strand_id
1 'polypeptide(L)'
;MDKIACSVNELYEKYPYPSLPIRNESDLINKLHANVMSKILTTAGLEPDSLHGKKILDAGCGTGEKSCYFSYYGADVTSIDLCNQSLLAAQKLAERFKLKIDIIRCDIVDFRTDKKFDHVFCLGVLHHTGDPYMRFKVLAGMCKPGGTITIGLYNRYGRIMHRAHRIWIGLNAGNDLEQRLDYVERAIYRRKMRNTHELAYVADKYVNPYESYHSIGEVIGWFDKNNITFMGSYPHTQKGKLSALLTQLKWLVKKNGFFIQSGRKS
;
A
#
# COMPACT_ATOMS: atom_id res chain seq x y z
N MET A 1 -0.43 -4.09 19.42
CA MET A 1 -1.27 -3.67 18.27
C MET A 1 -2.26 -2.60 18.72
N ASP A 2 -2.36 -1.48 18.00
CA ASP A 2 -3.31 -0.41 18.34
C ASP A 2 -4.75 -0.74 17.88
N LYS A 3 -5.77 -0.09 18.47
CA LYS A 3 -7.19 -0.38 18.18
C LYS A 3 -7.55 -0.18 16.70
N ILE A 4 -6.91 0.78 16.04
CA ILE A 4 -7.15 1.08 14.62
C ILE A 4 -6.67 -0.10 13.77
N ALA A 5 -5.44 -0.56 13.99
CA ALA A 5 -4.86 -1.71 13.30
C ALA A 5 -5.69 -2.98 13.51
N CYS A 6 -6.22 -3.21 14.72
CA CYS A 6 -7.14 -4.33 14.97
C CYS A 6 -8.41 -4.22 14.10
N SER A 7 -9.10 -3.07 14.12
CA SER A 7 -10.34 -2.89 13.34
C SER A 7 -10.12 -3.01 11.83
N VAL A 8 -9.01 -2.46 11.32
CA VAL A 8 -8.62 -2.59 9.91
C VAL A 8 -8.28 -4.04 9.58
N ASN A 9 -7.60 -4.75 10.47
CA ASN A 9 -7.30 -6.16 10.26
C ASN A 9 -8.58 -7.00 10.21
N GLU A 10 -9.56 -6.74 11.08
CA GLU A 10 -10.87 -7.42 11.05
C GLU A 10 -11.58 -7.26 9.70
N LEU A 11 -11.53 -6.06 9.10
CA LEU A 11 -12.01 -5.83 7.73
C LEU A 11 -11.31 -6.77 6.74
N TYR A 12 -9.98 -6.80 6.74
CA TYR A 12 -9.22 -7.57 5.75
C TYR A 12 -9.25 -9.09 6.00
N GLU A 13 -9.46 -9.56 7.23
CA GLU A 13 -9.71 -10.98 7.50
C GLU A 13 -11.08 -11.41 6.94
N LYS A 14 -12.08 -10.51 6.99
CA LYS A 14 -13.42 -10.78 6.43
C LYS A 14 -13.48 -10.58 4.91
N TYR A 15 -12.83 -9.55 4.42
CA TYR A 15 -12.77 -9.15 3.01
C TYR A 15 -11.31 -8.94 2.60
N PRO A 16 -10.59 -10.01 2.25
CA PRO A 16 -9.19 -9.92 1.84
C PRO A 16 -9.01 -8.93 0.68
N TYR A 17 -7.92 -8.16 0.72
CA TYR A 17 -7.66 -7.10 -0.27
C TYR A 17 -7.84 -7.63 -1.71
N PRO A 18 -8.52 -6.88 -2.60
CA PRO A 18 -8.78 -7.33 -3.96
C PRO A 18 -7.47 -7.52 -4.74
N SER A 19 -7.01 -8.77 -4.82
CA SER A 19 -5.82 -9.15 -5.57
C SER A 19 -6.03 -9.05 -7.07
N LEU A 20 -4.99 -8.67 -7.83
CA LEU A 20 -5.04 -8.82 -9.28
C LEU A 20 -5.15 -10.32 -9.62
N PRO A 21 -5.98 -10.72 -10.60
CA PRO A 21 -6.08 -12.13 -10.98
C PRO A 21 -4.81 -12.54 -11.72
N ILE A 22 -3.80 -13.01 -10.97
CA ILE A 22 -2.55 -13.56 -11.49
C ILE A 22 -2.77 -15.05 -11.79
N ARG A 23 -2.95 -15.38 -13.07
CA ARG A 23 -3.25 -16.76 -13.50
C ARG A 23 -1.99 -17.49 -13.96
N ASN A 24 -1.04 -16.76 -14.54
CA ASN A 24 0.20 -17.29 -15.08
C ASN A 24 1.35 -16.30 -14.86
N GLU A 25 2.54 -16.71 -15.27
CA GLU A 25 3.78 -15.95 -15.14
C GLU A 25 3.74 -14.62 -15.91
N SER A 26 3.11 -14.58 -17.09
CA SER A 26 2.93 -13.34 -17.86
C SER A 26 2.04 -12.32 -17.13
N ASP A 27 1.01 -12.77 -16.41
CA ASP A 27 0.22 -11.87 -15.54
C ASP A 27 1.09 -11.32 -14.40
N LEU A 28 1.93 -12.16 -13.78
CA LEU A 28 2.81 -11.77 -12.70
C LEU A 28 3.87 -10.76 -13.16
N ILE A 29 4.41 -10.92 -14.36
CA ILE A 29 5.50 -10.09 -14.86
C ILE A 29 4.94 -8.91 -15.66
N ASN A 30 4.38 -9.18 -16.84
CA ASN A 30 4.05 -8.15 -17.82
C ASN A 30 2.87 -7.29 -17.35
N LYS A 31 1.78 -7.93 -16.92
CA LYS A 31 0.56 -7.22 -16.54
C LYS A 31 0.74 -6.46 -15.24
N LEU A 32 1.34 -7.08 -14.22
CA LEU A 32 1.62 -6.40 -12.96
C LEU A 32 2.63 -5.26 -13.16
N HIS A 33 3.64 -5.46 -14.01
CA HIS A 33 4.61 -4.42 -14.33
C HIS A 33 3.99 -3.21 -15.02
N ALA A 34 3.22 -3.43 -16.09
CA ALA A 34 2.56 -2.35 -16.83
C ALA A 34 1.57 -1.56 -15.95
N ASN A 35 0.84 -2.25 -15.07
CA ASN A 35 -0.19 -1.61 -14.27
C ASN A 35 0.37 -0.90 -13.02
N VAL A 36 1.34 -1.52 -12.35
CA VAL A 36 1.71 -1.16 -10.97
C VAL A 36 3.24 -1.05 -10.79
N MET A 37 4.02 -2.08 -11.12
CA MET A 37 5.45 -2.11 -10.74
C MET A 37 6.30 -1.09 -11.47
N SER A 38 6.06 -0.82 -12.75
CA SER A 38 6.80 0.21 -13.51
C SER A 38 6.80 1.55 -12.75
N LYS A 39 5.62 2.00 -12.31
CA LYS A 39 5.47 3.26 -11.56
C LYS A 39 6.25 3.22 -10.23
N ILE A 40 6.17 2.12 -9.49
CA ILE A 40 6.85 1.94 -8.20
C ILE A 40 8.37 1.97 -8.38
N LEU A 41 8.89 1.18 -9.32
CA LEU A 41 10.33 1.05 -9.56
C LEU A 41 10.91 2.35 -10.13
N THR A 42 10.25 2.98 -11.11
CA THR A 42 10.69 4.28 -11.66
C THR A 42 10.73 5.36 -10.58
N THR A 43 9.76 5.42 -9.65
CA THR A 43 9.83 6.40 -8.55
C THR A 43 11.04 6.19 -7.64
N ALA A 44 11.45 4.93 -7.46
CA ALA A 44 12.62 4.55 -6.67
C ALA A 44 13.94 4.62 -7.46
N GLY A 45 13.90 4.96 -8.76
CA GLY A 45 15.06 4.91 -9.65
C GLY A 45 15.64 3.50 -9.78
N LEU A 46 14.77 2.49 -9.84
CA LEU A 46 15.12 1.08 -9.97
C LEU A 46 14.57 0.52 -11.28
N GLU A 47 15.25 -0.49 -11.79
CA GLU A 47 14.81 -1.32 -12.92
C GLU A 47 14.65 -2.77 -12.46
N PRO A 48 13.83 -3.61 -13.11
CA PRO A 48 13.57 -4.97 -12.65
C PRO A 48 14.83 -5.81 -12.41
N ASP A 49 15.80 -5.77 -13.32
CA ASP A 49 17.04 -6.54 -13.21
C ASP A 49 17.95 -6.06 -12.07
N SER A 50 17.78 -4.80 -11.62
CA SER A 50 18.56 -4.24 -10.50
C SER A 50 18.17 -4.83 -9.14
N LEU A 51 17.07 -5.59 -9.07
CA LEU A 51 16.57 -6.25 -7.87
C LEU A 51 17.33 -7.54 -7.54
N HIS A 52 18.07 -8.11 -8.51
CA HIS A 52 18.79 -9.36 -8.31
C HIS A 52 19.75 -9.27 -7.12
N GLY A 53 19.63 -10.20 -6.18
CA GLY A 53 20.48 -10.30 -4.99
C GLY A 53 20.27 -9.18 -3.98
N LYS A 54 19.28 -8.30 -4.17
CA LYS A 54 18.93 -7.25 -3.21
C LYS A 54 18.02 -7.79 -2.12
N LYS A 55 18.24 -7.33 -0.89
CA LYS A 55 17.35 -7.60 0.24
C LYS A 55 16.19 -6.62 0.22
N ILE A 56 14.97 -7.12 0.11
CA ILE A 56 13.76 -6.30 -0.01
C ILE A 56 12.81 -6.59 1.14
N LEU A 57 12.32 -5.54 1.80
CA LEU A 57 11.21 -5.60 2.73
C LEU A 57 9.93 -5.11 2.05
N ASP A 58 8.91 -5.97 1.95
CA ASP A 58 7.55 -5.59 1.54
C ASP A 58 6.65 -5.54 2.78
N ALA A 59 6.49 -4.33 3.34
CA ALA A 59 5.76 -4.09 4.58
C ALA A 59 4.28 -3.80 4.32
N GLY A 60 3.42 -4.69 4.79
CA GLY A 60 2.02 -4.82 4.39
C GLY A 60 1.90 -5.39 2.98
N CYS A 61 2.44 -6.59 2.80
CA CYS A 61 2.53 -7.23 1.48
C CYS A 61 1.16 -7.60 0.88
N GLY A 62 0.12 -7.70 1.71
CA GLY A 62 -1.21 -8.15 1.31
C GLY A 62 -1.14 -9.56 0.71
N THR A 63 -1.76 -9.74 -0.45
CA THR A 63 -1.83 -11.01 -1.19
C THR A 63 -0.54 -11.37 -1.94
N GLY A 64 0.54 -10.61 -1.75
CA GLY A 64 1.90 -11.02 -2.11
C GLY A 64 2.30 -10.84 -3.58
N GLU A 65 1.49 -10.20 -4.43
CA GLU A 65 1.83 -10.06 -5.86
C GLU A 65 3.15 -9.30 -6.08
N LYS A 66 3.36 -8.23 -5.31
CA LYS A 66 4.59 -7.42 -5.36
C LYS A 66 5.79 -8.21 -4.84
N SER A 67 5.60 -8.94 -3.73
CA SER A 67 6.64 -9.80 -3.17
C SER A 67 7.05 -10.90 -4.17
N CYS A 68 6.09 -11.52 -4.86
CA CYS A 68 6.34 -12.49 -5.92
C CYS A 68 7.08 -11.86 -7.10
N TYR A 69 6.69 -10.65 -7.51
CA TYR A 69 7.40 -9.91 -8.56
C TYR A 69 8.87 -9.68 -8.18
N PHE A 70 9.14 -9.21 -6.96
CA PHE A 70 10.51 -8.99 -6.48
C PHE A 70 11.33 -10.28 -6.44
N SER A 71 10.75 -11.37 -5.92
CA SER A 71 11.40 -12.68 -5.84
C SER A 71 11.68 -13.26 -7.22
N TYR A 72 10.77 -13.06 -8.18
CA TYR A 72 10.95 -13.46 -9.58
C TYR A 72 12.19 -12.83 -10.20
N TYR A 73 12.46 -11.55 -9.92
CA TYR A 73 13.68 -10.86 -10.36
C TYR A 73 14.91 -11.12 -9.47
N GLY A 74 14.87 -12.17 -8.63
CA GLY A 74 16.01 -12.66 -7.88
C GLY A 74 16.31 -11.91 -6.58
N ALA A 75 15.37 -11.14 -6.04
CA ALA A 75 15.53 -10.50 -4.74
C ALA A 75 15.37 -11.49 -3.56
N ASP A 76 16.08 -11.23 -2.46
CA ASP A 76 15.85 -11.85 -1.14
C ASP A 76 14.73 -11.07 -0.44
N VAL A 77 13.50 -11.60 -0.52
CA VAL A 77 12.28 -10.89 -0.11
C VAL A 77 11.83 -11.34 1.27
N THR A 78 11.67 -10.37 2.17
CA THR A 78 10.93 -10.51 3.42
C THR A 78 9.62 -9.74 3.33
N SER A 79 8.51 -10.42 3.59
CA SER A 79 7.15 -9.88 3.48
C SER A 79 6.46 -9.96 4.82
N ILE A 80 5.93 -8.84 5.29
CA ILE A 80 5.19 -8.77 6.55
C ILE A 80 3.76 -8.27 6.32
N ASP A 81 2.79 -8.84 7.02
CA ASP A 81 1.40 -8.36 7.06
C ASP A 81 0.70 -8.79 8.36
N LEU A 82 -0.41 -8.14 8.70
CA LEU A 82 -1.24 -8.50 9.84
C LEU A 82 -2.30 -9.56 9.49
N CYS A 83 -2.81 -9.49 8.27
CA CYS A 83 -3.97 -10.26 7.83
C CYS A 83 -3.56 -11.69 7.44
N ASN A 84 -4.03 -12.67 8.21
CA ASN A 84 -3.69 -14.07 8.00
C ASN A 84 -4.22 -14.59 6.65
N GLN A 85 -5.45 -14.20 6.26
CA GLN A 85 -6.00 -14.57 4.95
C GLN A 85 -5.15 -14.05 3.79
N SER A 86 -4.68 -12.80 3.87
CA SER A 86 -3.77 -12.22 2.87
C SER A 86 -2.46 -12.99 2.78
N LEU A 87 -1.87 -13.35 3.92
CA LEU A 87 -0.61 -14.11 3.96
C LEU A 87 -0.76 -15.53 3.41
N LEU A 88 -1.88 -16.20 3.68
CA LEU A 88 -2.18 -17.51 3.07
C LEU A 88 -2.30 -17.40 1.54
N ALA A 89 -2.89 -16.32 1.03
CA ALA A 89 -2.94 -16.06 -0.41
C ALA A 89 -1.54 -15.78 -1.00
N ALA A 90 -0.72 -15.01 -0.29
CA ALA A 90 0.67 -14.74 -0.67
C ALA A 90 1.52 -16.02 -0.72
N GLN A 91 1.39 -16.90 0.28
CA GLN A 91 2.06 -18.21 0.31
C GLN A 91 1.66 -19.07 -0.89
N LYS A 92 0.36 -19.21 -1.15
CA LYS A 92 -0.15 -19.97 -2.31
C LYS A 92 0.34 -19.41 -3.64
N LEU A 93 0.45 -18.09 -3.77
CA LEU A 93 0.95 -17.44 -4.97
C LEU A 93 2.46 -17.72 -5.15
N ALA A 94 3.24 -17.62 -4.08
CA ALA A 94 4.67 -17.92 -4.11
C ALA A 94 4.94 -19.40 -4.45
N GLU A 95 4.22 -20.33 -3.82
CA GLU A 95 4.30 -21.77 -4.11
C GLU A 95 3.97 -22.10 -5.56
N ARG A 96 2.90 -21.50 -6.10
CA ARG A 96 2.50 -21.68 -7.50
C ARG A 96 3.63 -21.37 -8.48
N PHE A 97 4.39 -20.33 -8.20
CA PHE A 97 5.51 -19.88 -9.05
C PHE A 97 6.87 -20.38 -8.56
N LYS A 98 6.91 -21.26 -7.55
CA LYS A 98 8.14 -21.81 -6.93
C LYS A 98 9.11 -20.73 -6.45
N LEU A 99 8.56 -19.63 -5.94
CA LEU A 99 9.31 -18.47 -5.44
C LEU A 99 9.62 -18.64 -3.95
N LYS A 100 10.77 -18.15 -3.52
CA LYS A 100 11.18 -18.15 -2.11
C LYS A 100 10.98 -16.75 -1.53
N ILE A 101 10.12 -16.66 -0.52
CA ILE A 101 9.77 -15.41 0.18
C ILE A 101 9.64 -15.72 1.67
N ASP A 102 10.31 -14.94 2.51
CA ASP A 102 10.14 -15.01 3.97
C ASP A 102 8.84 -14.28 4.35
N ILE A 103 7.73 -15.03 4.48
CA ILE A 103 6.41 -14.48 4.78
C ILE A 103 6.13 -14.57 6.29
N ILE A 104 5.92 -13.42 6.95
CA ILE A 104 5.82 -13.32 8.40
C ILE A 104 4.56 -12.54 8.80
N ARG A 105 3.77 -13.09 9.72
CA ARG A 105 2.63 -12.37 10.30
C ARG A 105 3.10 -11.44 11.43
N CYS A 106 3.06 -10.13 11.21
CA CYS A 106 3.53 -9.15 12.19
C CYS A 106 3.02 -7.73 11.91
N ASP A 107 2.84 -6.92 12.97
CA ASP A 107 2.72 -5.45 12.81
C ASP A 107 4.11 -4.88 12.49
N ILE A 108 4.16 -3.83 11.69
CA ILE A 108 5.39 -3.07 11.39
C ILE A 108 6.14 -2.70 12.66
N VAL A 109 5.42 -2.27 13.71
CA VAL A 109 6.02 -1.80 14.96
C VAL A 109 6.57 -2.94 15.82
N ASP A 110 6.09 -4.16 15.61
CA ASP A 110 6.48 -5.35 16.36
C ASP A 110 7.53 -6.18 15.59
N PHE A 111 7.73 -5.90 14.30
CA PHE A 111 8.71 -6.61 13.48
C PHE A 111 10.14 -6.33 13.97
N ARG A 112 10.86 -7.40 14.32
CA ARG A 112 12.26 -7.37 14.79
C ARG A 112 13.10 -8.27 13.89
N THR A 113 14.20 -7.72 13.40
CA THR A 113 15.17 -8.46 12.59
C THR A 113 16.52 -7.75 12.62
N ASP A 114 17.59 -8.53 12.56
CA ASP A 114 18.95 -7.99 12.36
C ASP A 114 19.22 -7.68 10.88
N LYS A 115 18.33 -8.14 9.97
CA LYS A 115 18.44 -7.83 8.54
C LYS A 115 18.27 -6.33 8.31
N LYS A 116 19.15 -5.76 7.49
CA LYS A 116 18.95 -4.45 6.85
C LYS A 116 18.65 -4.64 5.38
N PHE A 117 17.77 -3.81 4.84
CA PHE A 117 17.22 -3.97 3.50
C PHE A 117 17.78 -2.91 2.55
N ASP A 118 18.09 -3.34 1.33
CA ASP A 118 18.50 -2.45 0.24
C ASP A 118 17.32 -1.60 -0.24
N HIS A 119 16.12 -2.20 -0.26
CA HIS A 119 14.88 -1.52 -0.61
C HIS A 119 13.76 -1.86 0.38
N VAL A 120 13.03 -0.84 0.84
CA VAL A 120 11.86 -0.99 1.72
C VAL A 120 10.64 -0.44 1.00
N PHE A 121 9.61 -1.27 0.82
CA PHE A 121 8.34 -0.90 0.21
C PHE A 121 7.22 -0.96 1.25
N CYS A 122 6.36 0.05 1.28
CA CYS A 122 5.16 0.07 2.11
C CYS A 122 4.03 0.81 1.38
N LEU A 123 3.23 0.06 0.63
CA LEU A 123 2.29 0.59 -0.35
C LEU A 123 0.86 0.23 0.05
N GLY A 124 0.01 1.21 0.34
CA GLY A 124 -1.39 0.91 0.70
C GLY A 124 -1.65 0.72 2.19
N VAL A 125 -0.68 1.03 3.07
CA VAL A 125 -0.70 0.50 4.45
C VAL A 125 -0.77 1.61 5.49
N LEU A 126 0.20 2.52 5.52
CA LEU A 126 0.36 3.44 6.65
C LEU A 126 -0.86 4.33 6.90
N HIS A 127 -1.65 4.65 5.87
CA HIS A 127 -2.86 5.45 6.02
C HIS A 127 -4.02 4.71 6.70
N HIS A 128 -3.93 3.40 6.89
CA HIS A 128 -4.87 2.62 7.68
C HIS A 128 -4.37 2.37 9.11
N THR A 129 -3.40 3.16 9.60
CA THR A 129 -2.78 2.94 10.91
C THR A 129 -2.97 4.15 11.83
N GLY A 130 -2.98 3.92 13.16
CA GLY A 130 -3.19 5.00 14.14
C GLY A 130 -2.07 6.05 14.19
N ASP A 131 -0.82 5.64 13.92
CA ASP A 131 0.32 6.53 13.80
C ASP A 131 1.16 6.17 12.55
N PRO A 132 0.82 6.76 11.39
CA PRO A 132 1.52 6.50 10.12
C PRO A 132 3.01 6.89 10.17
N TYR A 133 3.35 7.98 10.88
CA TYR A 133 4.73 8.48 10.92
C TYR A 133 5.61 7.60 11.81
N MET A 134 5.12 7.15 12.96
CA MET A 134 5.87 6.25 13.83
C MET A 134 6.20 4.92 13.12
N ARG A 135 5.23 4.34 12.41
CA ARG A 135 5.46 3.14 11.58
C ARG A 135 6.44 3.40 10.43
N PHE A 136 6.30 4.54 9.76
CA PHE A 136 7.29 4.97 8.76
C PHE A 136 8.70 5.05 9.35
N LYS A 137 8.87 5.61 10.56
CA LYS A 137 10.17 5.72 11.24
C LYS A 137 10.80 4.34 11.49
N VAL A 138 10.00 3.35 11.90
CA VAL A 138 10.45 1.96 12.07
C VAL A 138 10.99 1.41 10.74
N LEU A 139 10.22 1.55 9.66
CA LEU A 139 10.63 1.11 8.32
C LEU A 139 11.88 1.83 7.82
N ALA A 140 11.98 3.14 8.03
CA ALA A 140 13.15 3.93 7.69
C ALA A 140 14.40 3.43 8.44
N GLY A 141 14.26 2.99 9.70
CA GLY A 141 15.33 2.38 10.49
C GLY A 141 15.83 1.02 9.98
N MET A 142 15.02 0.31 9.20
CA MET A 142 15.36 -0.99 8.59
C MET A 142 16.05 -0.86 7.24
N CYS A 143 15.91 0.29 6.58
CA CYS A 143 16.61 0.60 5.32
C CYS A 143 18.10 0.85 5.56
N LYS A 144 18.97 0.32 4.69
CA LYS A 144 20.43 0.57 4.69
C LYS A 144 20.74 2.03 4.27
N PRO A 145 21.86 2.62 4.73
CA PRO A 145 22.43 3.78 4.06
C PRO A 145 22.64 3.51 2.57
N GLY A 146 22.31 4.47 1.71
CA GLY A 146 22.29 4.33 0.25
C GLY A 146 21.10 3.54 -0.32
N GLY A 147 20.33 2.85 0.52
CA GLY A 147 19.13 2.11 0.14
C GLY A 147 17.94 3.02 -0.16
N THR A 148 16.84 2.45 -0.67
CA THR A 148 15.63 3.22 -0.97
C THR A 148 14.45 2.82 -0.09
N ILE A 149 13.59 3.79 0.20
CA ILE A 149 12.28 3.58 0.82
C ILE A 149 11.20 4.12 -0.11
N THR A 150 10.15 3.35 -0.33
CA THR A 150 9.03 3.70 -1.20
C THR A 150 7.72 3.50 -0.47
N ILE A 151 6.93 4.57 -0.34
CA ILE A 151 5.67 4.56 0.39
C ILE A 151 4.50 4.97 -0.50
N GLY A 152 3.33 4.36 -0.28
CA GLY A 152 2.11 4.61 -1.04
C GLY A 152 0.93 4.97 -0.15
N LEU A 153 0.36 6.16 -0.32
CA LEU A 153 -0.63 6.73 0.60
C LEU A 153 -1.84 7.35 -0.11
N TYR A 154 -2.93 7.53 0.63
CA TYR A 154 -4.07 8.33 0.21
C TYR A 154 -3.80 9.83 0.33
N ASN A 155 -4.05 10.52 -0.78
CA ASN A 155 -3.85 11.95 -0.94
C ASN A 155 -4.96 12.75 -0.27
N ARG A 156 -4.57 13.73 0.54
CA ARG A 156 -5.48 14.66 1.24
C ARG A 156 -6.48 15.36 0.33
N TYR A 157 -6.01 15.81 -0.82
CA TYR A 157 -6.83 16.60 -1.75
C TYR A 157 -7.56 15.69 -2.73
N GLY A 158 -6.86 14.73 -3.34
CA GLY A 158 -7.43 13.79 -4.32
C GLY A 158 -8.53 12.88 -3.76
N ARG A 159 -8.67 12.75 -2.43
CA ARG A 159 -9.72 11.95 -1.78
C ARG A 159 -10.89 12.78 -1.22
N ILE A 160 -10.99 14.09 -1.47
CA ILE A 160 -12.08 14.92 -0.91
C ILE A 160 -13.49 14.36 -1.25
N MET A 161 -13.74 14.04 -2.52
CA MET A 161 -15.05 13.48 -2.92
C MET A 161 -15.31 12.10 -2.29
N HIS A 162 -14.26 11.28 -2.20
CA HIS A 162 -14.34 9.97 -1.57
C HIS A 162 -14.64 10.06 -0.07
N ARG A 163 -14.03 11.03 0.63
CA ARG A 163 -14.32 11.37 2.02
C ARG A 163 -15.76 11.81 2.20
N ALA A 164 -16.26 12.69 1.32
CA ALA A 164 -17.65 13.13 1.35
C ALA A 164 -18.62 11.94 1.21
N HIS A 165 -18.34 11.01 0.29
CA HIS A 165 -19.13 9.78 0.17
C HIS A 165 -19.09 8.91 1.43
N ARG A 166 -17.91 8.73 2.05
CA ARG A 166 -17.79 7.94 3.30
C ARG A 166 -18.54 8.58 4.46
N ILE A 167 -18.48 9.91 4.59
CA ILE A 167 -19.27 10.64 5.60
C ILE A 167 -20.76 10.45 5.36
N TRP A 168 -21.21 10.61 4.11
CA TRP A 168 -22.62 10.41 3.76
C TRP A 168 -23.10 8.99 4.07
N ILE A 169 -22.32 7.96 3.71
CA ILE A 169 -22.63 6.57 4.07
C ILE A 169 -22.70 6.42 5.59
N GLY A 170 -21.75 6.98 6.34
CA GLY A 170 -21.73 6.92 7.81
C GLY A 170 -22.95 7.58 8.46
N LEU A 171 -23.42 8.70 7.91
CA LEU A 171 -24.63 9.39 8.41
C LEU A 171 -25.90 8.58 8.18
N ASN A 172 -25.96 7.76 7.13
CA ASN A 172 -27.16 7.00 6.76
C ASN A 172 -27.15 5.55 7.30
N ALA A 173 -25.99 4.95 7.52
CA ALA A 173 -25.83 3.54 7.86
C ALA A 173 -25.00 3.28 9.13
N GLY A 174 -24.57 4.33 9.84
CA GLY A 174 -23.78 4.21 11.07
C GLY A 174 -22.33 3.79 10.82
N ASN A 175 -21.71 3.14 11.81
CA ASN A 175 -20.31 2.69 11.77
C ASN A 175 -20.15 1.18 11.60
N ASP A 176 -21.24 0.42 11.65
CA ASP A 176 -21.20 -1.02 11.46
C ASP A 176 -20.82 -1.38 10.02
N LEU A 177 -19.97 -2.40 9.89
CA LEU A 177 -19.39 -2.81 8.61
C LEU A 177 -20.46 -3.35 7.65
N GLU A 178 -21.36 -4.20 8.14
CA GLU A 178 -22.37 -4.86 7.31
C GLU A 178 -23.47 -3.88 6.89
N GLN A 179 -23.90 -3.01 7.81
CA GLN A 179 -24.89 -1.97 7.51
C GLN A 179 -24.40 -1.00 6.44
N ARG A 180 -23.14 -0.57 6.52
CA ARG A 180 -22.52 0.28 5.50
C ARG A 180 -22.43 -0.42 4.15
N LEU A 181 -22.07 -1.70 4.12
CA LEU A 181 -21.96 -2.47 2.88
C LEU A 181 -23.33 -2.63 2.21
N ASP A 182 -24.35 -3.02 2.98
CA ASP A 182 -25.74 -3.12 2.50
C ASP A 182 -26.26 -1.77 1.96
N TYR A 183 -25.97 -0.68 2.66
CA TYR A 183 -26.32 0.66 2.20
C TYR A 183 -25.64 1.00 0.86
N VAL A 184 -24.36 0.69 0.71
CA VAL A 184 -23.62 0.93 -0.54
C VAL A 184 -24.20 0.09 -1.68
N GLU A 185 -24.54 -1.18 -1.45
CA GLU A 185 -25.18 -2.03 -2.44
C GLU A 185 -26.55 -1.48 -2.89
N ARG A 186 -27.40 -1.07 -1.94
CA ARG A 186 -28.76 -0.59 -2.23
C ARG A 186 -28.80 0.83 -2.80
N ALA A 187 -28.10 1.77 -2.18
CA ALA A 187 -28.22 3.19 -2.48
C ALA A 187 -27.25 3.68 -3.57
N ILE A 188 -26.02 3.13 -3.60
CA ILE A 188 -24.97 3.59 -4.54
C ILE A 188 -24.94 2.72 -5.78
N TYR A 189 -24.77 1.40 -5.62
CA TYR A 189 -24.64 0.48 -6.74
C TYR A 189 -25.98 -0.02 -7.28
N ARG A 190 -27.06 0.08 -6.47
CA ARG A 190 -28.42 -0.40 -6.77
C ARG A 190 -28.48 -1.87 -7.17
N ARG A 191 -27.56 -2.68 -6.64
CA ARG A 191 -27.48 -4.14 -6.81
C ARG A 191 -26.53 -4.74 -5.78
N LYS A 192 -26.69 -6.04 -5.52
CA LYS A 192 -25.72 -6.81 -4.74
C LYS A 192 -24.43 -7.05 -5.52
N MET A 193 -23.31 -7.14 -4.80
CA MET A 193 -22.02 -7.53 -5.36
C MET A 193 -22.04 -9.02 -5.70
N ARG A 194 -21.49 -9.37 -6.85
CA ARG A 194 -21.67 -10.70 -7.46
C ARG A 194 -20.65 -11.72 -6.99
N ASN A 195 -19.51 -11.26 -6.49
CA ASN A 195 -18.41 -12.12 -6.07
C ASN A 195 -17.58 -11.48 -4.97
N THR A 196 -16.73 -12.29 -4.33
CA THR A 196 -15.87 -11.90 -3.21
C THR A 196 -14.89 -10.78 -3.59
N HIS A 197 -14.37 -10.79 -4.82
CA HIS A 197 -13.44 -9.75 -5.29
C HIS A 197 -14.12 -8.38 -5.40
N GLU A 198 -15.33 -8.33 -5.95
CA GLU A 198 -16.13 -7.12 -6.04
C GLU A 198 -16.50 -6.62 -4.64
N LEU A 199 -16.88 -7.53 -3.75
CA LEU A 199 -17.21 -7.22 -2.36
C LEU A 199 -16.00 -6.63 -1.63
N ALA A 200 -14.82 -7.24 -1.76
CA ALA A 200 -13.58 -6.74 -1.18
C ALA A 200 -13.20 -5.35 -1.71
N TYR A 201 -13.38 -5.11 -3.01
CA TYR A 201 -13.13 -3.80 -3.60
C TYR A 201 -14.06 -2.72 -3.04
N VAL A 202 -15.35 -3.04 -2.87
CA VAL A 202 -16.33 -2.11 -2.29
C VAL A 202 -16.08 -1.89 -0.80
N ALA A 203 -15.74 -2.96 -0.07
CA ALA A 203 -15.43 -2.93 1.35
C ALA A 203 -14.20 -2.06 1.63
N ASP A 204 -13.10 -2.29 0.91
CA ASP A 204 -11.89 -1.47 0.98
C ASP A 204 -12.19 0.00 0.67
N LYS A 205 -12.99 0.25 -0.37
CA LYS A 205 -13.28 1.61 -0.81
C LYS A 205 -14.18 2.39 0.15
N TYR A 206 -15.28 1.82 0.64
CA TYR A 206 -16.31 2.62 1.34
C TYR A 206 -16.46 2.28 2.81
N VAL A 207 -16.07 1.07 3.17
CA VAL A 207 -16.46 0.46 4.45
C VAL A 207 -15.27 0.32 5.39
N ASN A 208 -14.04 0.57 4.90
CA ASN A 208 -12.84 0.55 5.72
C ASN A 208 -13.02 1.39 6.99
N PRO A 209 -12.68 0.89 8.20
CA PRO A 209 -13.00 1.56 9.44
C PRO A 209 -12.20 2.84 9.66
N TYR A 210 -10.99 2.94 9.07
CA TYR A 210 -10.11 4.08 9.29
C TYR A 210 -9.23 4.40 8.09
N GLU A 211 -9.14 5.69 7.75
CA GLU A 211 -8.21 6.22 6.76
C GLU A 211 -7.68 7.58 7.22
N SER A 212 -6.38 7.76 7.22
CA SER A 212 -5.73 9.07 7.26
C SER A 212 -5.35 9.53 5.85
N TYR A 213 -5.21 10.85 5.66
CA TYR A 213 -4.94 11.42 4.35
C TYR A 213 -3.76 12.39 4.39
N HIS A 214 -2.81 12.17 3.49
CA HIS A 214 -1.49 12.79 3.55
C HIS A 214 -1.23 13.69 2.33
N SER A 215 -0.38 14.70 2.54
CA SER A 215 0.15 15.50 1.44
C SER A 215 1.55 15.03 1.06
N ILE A 216 2.04 15.44 -0.13
CA ILE A 216 3.39 15.08 -0.56
C ILE A 216 4.43 15.80 0.29
N GLY A 217 4.16 17.07 0.61
CA GLY A 217 5.03 17.86 1.48
C GLY A 217 5.14 17.30 2.90
N GLU A 218 4.07 16.71 3.42
CA GLU A 218 4.09 16.03 4.72
C GLU A 218 5.04 14.83 4.72
N VAL A 219 4.95 13.98 3.69
CA VAL A 219 5.83 12.82 3.52
C VAL A 219 7.27 13.22 3.24
N ILE A 220 7.52 14.29 2.47
CA ILE A 220 8.87 14.87 2.32
C ILE A 220 9.40 15.27 3.70
N GLY A 221 8.57 15.90 4.53
CA GLY A 221 8.95 16.20 5.91
C GLY A 221 9.25 14.95 6.75
N TRP A 222 8.60 13.81 6.48
CA TRP A 222 8.99 12.53 7.11
C TRP A 222 10.35 12.07 6.62
N PHE A 223 10.64 12.20 5.33
CA PHE A 223 11.92 11.85 4.74
C PHE A 223 13.06 12.71 5.33
N ASP A 224 12.87 14.03 5.39
CA ASP A 224 13.84 14.98 5.95
C ASP A 224 14.18 14.63 7.41
N LYS A 225 13.17 14.31 8.24
CA LYS A 225 13.36 13.92 9.65
C LYS A 225 14.13 12.60 9.84
N ASN A 226 14.28 11.80 8.78
CA ASN A 226 14.88 10.47 8.84
C ASN A 226 16.10 10.33 7.90
N ASN A 227 16.71 11.46 7.51
CA ASN A 227 17.89 11.51 6.63
C ASN A 227 17.68 10.82 5.27
N ILE A 228 16.47 10.94 4.72
CA ILE A 228 16.10 10.37 3.44
C ILE A 228 15.96 11.50 2.43
N THR A 229 16.70 11.42 1.34
CA THR A 229 16.63 12.38 0.23
C THR A 229 15.52 11.98 -0.72
N PHE A 230 14.53 12.85 -0.93
CA PHE A 230 13.46 12.62 -1.89
C PHE A 230 13.99 12.37 -3.31
N MET A 231 13.54 11.27 -3.93
CA MET A 231 13.92 10.88 -5.30
C MET A 231 12.82 11.23 -6.30
N GLY A 232 11.59 10.80 -6.02
CA GLY A 232 10.50 10.92 -6.98
C GLY A 232 9.14 10.53 -6.41
N SER A 233 8.10 10.81 -7.18
CA SER A 233 6.72 10.50 -6.84
C SER A 233 5.91 10.08 -8.04
N TYR A 234 4.83 9.33 -7.79
CA TYR A 234 3.78 9.07 -8.76
C TYR A 234 2.41 9.46 -8.17
N PRO A 235 1.59 10.27 -8.87
CA PRO A 235 1.94 11.02 -10.07
C PRO A 235 3.13 11.98 -9.83
N HIS A 236 3.84 12.31 -10.92
CA HIS A 236 5.06 13.11 -10.84
C HIS A 236 4.80 14.50 -10.25
N THR A 237 5.62 14.93 -9.30
CA THR A 237 5.60 16.29 -8.74
C THR A 237 6.97 16.92 -8.78
N GLN A 238 7.03 18.20 -9.12
CA GLN A 238 8.26 18.99 -9.12
C GLN A 238 8.76 19.21 -7.68
N LYS A 239 10.08 19.38 -7.51
CA LYS A 239 10.67 19.73 -6.21
C LYS A 239 10.19 21.11 -5.77
N GLY A 240 9.69 21.24 -4.54
CA GLY A 240 9.23 22.51 -3.93
C GLY A 240 7.84 22.42 -3.28
N LYS A 241 7.64 23.06 -2.11
CA LYS A 241 6.36 22.99 -1.37
C LYS A 241 5.18 23.58 -2.15
N LEU A 242 5.38 24.71 -2.83
CA LEU A 242 4.33 25.40 -3.59
C LEU A 242 4.01 24.68 -4.91
N SER A 243 5.03 24.23 -5.64
CA SER A 243 4.86 23.47 -6.88
C SER A 243 4.19 22.12 -6.62
N ALA A 244 4.58 21.41 -5.55
CA ALA A 244 3.92 20.19 -5.12
C ALA A 244 2.44 20.43 -4.79
N LEU A 245 2.12 21.49 -4.04
CA LEU A 245 0.72 21.83 -3.72
C LEU A 245 -0.11 22.08 -4.99
N LEU A 246 0.39 22.87 -5.94
CA LEU A 246 -0.30 23.16 -7.20
C LEU A 246 -0.52 21.90 -8.04
N THR A 247 0.46 20.99 -8.09
CA THR A 247 0.29 19.70 -8.78
C THR A 247 -0.75 18.82 -8.07
N GLN A 248 -0.79 18.82 -6.75
CA GLN A 248 -1.76 18.04 -5.99
C GLN A 248 -3.19 18.59 -6.13
N LEU A 249 -3.36 19.91 -6.28
CA LEU A 249 -4.67 20.49 -6.60
C LEU A 249 -5.19 20.00 -7.95
N LYS A 250 -4.32 19.79 -8.94
CA LYS A 250 -4.71 19.14 -10.21
C LYS A 250 -5.16 17.69 -10.04
N TRP A 251 -4.90 17.04 -8.90
CA TRP A 251 -5.37 15.69 -8.60
C TRP A 251 -6.76 15.66 -7.99
N LEU A 252 -7.34 16.81 -7.62
CA LEU A 252 -8.77 16.92 -7.25
C LEU A 252 -9.67 16.33 -8.34
N VAL A 253 -9.24 16.43 -9.60
CA VAL A 253 -9.98 15.97 -10.78
C VAL A 253 -9.63 14.53 -11.20
N LYS A 254 -8.62 13.90 -10.59
CA LYS A 254 -8.17 12.53 -10.94
C LYS A 254 -8.65 11.49 -9.92
N LYS A 255 -9.31 10.45 -10.43
CA LYS A 255 -10.30 9.62 -9.72
C LYS A 255 -9.84 8.76 -8.53
N ASN A 256 -8.54 8.54 -8.28
CA ASN A 256 -8.12 7.54 -7.28
C ASN A 256 -7.43 8.11 -6.05
N GLY A 257 -6.94 9.35 -6.09
CA GLY A 257 -6.32 10.02 -4.95
C GLY A 257 -5.23 9.21 -4.22
N PHE A 258 -4.54 8.29 -4.89
CA PHE A 258 -3.42 7.52 -4.33
C PHE A 258 -2.12 8.04 -4.92
N PHE A 259 -1.08 8.14 -4.10
CA PHE A 259 0.24 8.57 -4.55
C PHE A 259 1.34 7.70 -3.96
N ILE A 260 2.45 7.63 -4.67
CA ILE A 260 3.68 6.93 -4.27
C ILE A 260 4.79 7.97 -4.15
N GLN A 261 5.64 7.83 -3.14
CA GLN A 261 6.87 8.60 -2.99
C GLN A 261 8.03 7.69 -2.63
N SER A 262 9.18 7.94 -3.25
CA SER A 262 10.42 7.25 -2.93
C SER A 262 11.50 8.21 -2.50
N GLY A 263 12.35 7.75 -1.60
CA GLY A 263 13.54 8.48 -1.16
C GLY A 263 14.72 7.54 -0.96
N ARG A 264 15.93 8.10 -1.04
CA ARG A 264 17.18 7.39 -0.78
C ARG A 264 17.68 7.74 0.61
N LYS A 265 17.94 6.73 1.43
CA LYS A 265 18.51 6.93 2.75
C LYS A 265 19.98 7.34 2.61
N SER A 266 20.37 8.37 3.35
CA SER A 266 21.76 8.83 3.40
C SER A 266 22.63 7.88 4.22
#